data_AF-A0A538T5A5-F1
#
_entry.id   AF-A0A538T5A5-F1
#
_cell.length_a   1.000
_cell.length_b   1.000
_cell.length_c   1.000
_cell.angle_alpha   90.00
_cell.angle_beta   90.00
_cell.angle_gamma   90.00
#
_symmetry.space_group_name_H-M   'P 1'
#
loop_
_entity.id
_entity.type
_entity.pdbx_description
1 polymer ?
#
loop_
_entity_poly.entity_id
_entity_poly.type
_entity_poly.pdbx_seq_one_letter_code
_entity_poly.pdbx_strand_id
1 'polypeptide(L)'
;MDRSRADVLPLSAVLGRGRAEWRPGVAQADGRGPGQGLRWLGVPRPAVGAPRRPGAIGSRPRGILRAPMVDQIVEAWRTNHRINLRLIERISDAGMRCTLSTRGGRNVVRQFAHLHNVRVWHLNRRAKSLAKGARTFATYDEPDRRALVAAMSDSARRVEDLFRLASEGAPGVRTIKRGLIPYLAYFIAHESHHRGNILLTLKQCGHPVDSTTRYAIWDWDRI
;
A
#
# COMPACT_ATOMS: atom_id res chain seq x y z
N MET A 1 19.39 20.82 50.94
CA MET A 1 19.97 21.38 49.70
C MET A 1 19.45 20.56 48.54
N ASP A 2 18.44 21.12 47.89
CA ASP A 2 17.61 20.57 46.83
C ASP A 2 18.34 20.69 45.48
N ARG A 3 18.43 19.60 44.71
CA ARG A 3 18.92 19.64 43.32
C ARG A 3 17.73 19.49 42.39
N SER A 4 17.39 20.66 41.87
CA SER A 4 16.36 21.03 40.93
C SER A 4 16.19 20.13 39.70
N ARG A 5 14.90 19.88 39.43
CA ARG A 5 14.25 19.72 38.12
C ARG A 5 15.09 20.20 36.92
N ALA A 6 15.30 19.31 35.96
CA ALA A 6 15.69 19.70 34.61
C ALA A 6 14.44 20.22 33.88
N ASP A 7 14.49 21.50 33.50
CA ASP A 7 13.45 22.19 32.76
C ASP A 7 13.25 21.59 31.37
N VAL A 8 12.04 21.07 31.13
CA VAL A 8 11.55 20.71 29.81
C VAL A 8 11.07 21.98 29.12
N LEU A 9 11.81 22.44 28.11
CA LEU A 9 11.40 23.57 27.28
C LEU A 9 10.10 23.24 26.51
N PRO A 10 9.14 24.17 26.42
CA PRO A 10 7.91 23.96 25.66
C PRO A 10 8.17 23.91 24.15
N LEU A 11 7.38 23.08 23.46
CA LEU A 11 7.46 22.78 22.01
C LEU A 11 7.29 23.99 21.08
N SER A 12 7.05 25.19 21.62
CA SER A 12 6.91 26.44 20.88
C SER A 12 8.24 27.12 20.50
N ALA A 13 9.39 26.58 20.95
CA ALA A 13 10.71 27.19 20.72
C ALA A 13 11.52 26.60 19.54
N VAL A 14 11.00 25.61 18.81
CA VAL A 14 11.68 24.99 17.64
C VAL A 14 11.13 25.45 16.29
N LEU A 15 10.10 26.31 16.28
CA LEU A 15 9.54 26.87 15.04
C LEU A 15 9.94 28.34 14.89
N GLY A 16 11.11 28.55 14.28
CA GLY A 16 11.57 29.84 13.82
C GLY A 16 10.54 30.49 12.88
N ARG A 17 10.23 31.76 13.17
CA ARG A 17 9.35 32.63 12.39
C ARG A 17 10.01 32.94 11.04
N GLY A 18 9.44 32.41 9.97
CA GLY A 18 9.76 32.80 8.59
C GLY A 18 8.51 32.63 7.74
N ARG A 19 7.61 33.62 7.76
CA ARG A 19 6.51 33.70 6.79
C ARG A 19 7.10 34.17 5.47
N ALA A 20 7.40 33.24 4.58
CA ALA A 20 7.49 33.54 3.16
C ALA A 20 6.06 33.55 2.60
N GLU A 21 5.51 34.74 2.39
CA GLU A 21 4.29 34.91 1.62
C GLU A 21 4.54 34.45 0.18
N TRP A 22 3.83 33.41 -0.25
CA TRP A 22 3.77 33.04 -1.66
C TRP A 22 2.89 34.06 -2.38
N ARG A 23 3.49 34.87 -3.26
CA ARG A 23 2.78 35.75 -4.20
C ARG A 23 2.83 35.12 -5.59
N PRO A 24 1.69 34.90 -6.28
CA PRO A 24 1.72 34.51 -7.67
C PRO A 24 2.20 35.70 -8.51
N GLY A 25 3.30 35.50 -9.26
CA GLY A 25 3.71 36.44 -10.29
C GLY A 25 2.66 36.45 -11.41
N VAL A 26 2.07 37.62 -11.65
CA VAL A 26 1.24 37.89 -12.83
C VAL A 26 2.20 37.95 -14.02
N ALA A 27 2.22 36.90 -14.84
CA ALA A 27 2.84 36.99 -16.16
C ALA A 27 1.96 37.92 -17.00
N GLN A 28 2.51 39.07 -17.39
CA GLN A 28 1.92 39.97 -18.37
C GLN A 28 1.72 39.21 -19.67
N ALA A 29 0.47 39.20 -20.15
CA ALA A 29 0.10 38.69 -21.45
C ALA A 29 0.70 39.59 -22.54
N ASP A 30 1.68 39.08 -23.27
CA ASP A 30 2.01 39.59 -24.59
C ASP A 30 0.91 39.18 -25.57
N GLY A 31 0.16 40.18 -26.02
CA GLY A 31 -1.09 40.05 -26.75
C GLY A 31 -0.98 39.40 -28.13
N ARG A 32 -1.02 38.06 -28.18
CA ARG A 32 -1.39 37.30 -29.38
C ARG A 32 -2.27 36.11 -29.03
N GLY A 33 -3.59 36.25 -29.21
CA GLY A 33 -4.48 35.10 -29.42
C GLY A 33 -4.52 34.70 -30.90
N PRO A 34 -5.28 33.65 -31.29
CA PRO A 34 -6.05 32.71 -30.48
C PRO A 34 -5.82 31.23 -30.85
N GLY A 35 -6.26 30.33 -29.95
CA GLY A 35 -6.74 28.97 -30.24
C GLY A 35 -5.90 28.07 -31.13
N GLN A 36 -5.20 27.10 -30.53
CA GLN A 36 -5.05 25.74 -31.08
C GLN A 36 -4.46 24.79 -30.03
N GLY A 37 -5.20 23.72 -29.75
CA GLY A 37 -4.79 22.69 -28.80
C GLY A 37 -3.53 21.96 -29.26
N LEU A 38 -2.59 21.77 -28.34
CA LEU A 38 -1.42 20.92 -28.58
C LEU A 38 -1.86 19.47 -28.84
N ARG A 39 -1.69 19.04 -30.09
CA ARG A 39 -1.73 17.65 -30.53
C ARG A 39 -0.48 16.92 -30.03
N TRP A 40 -0.67 15.84 -29.26
CA TRP A 40 0.34 14.82 -29.07
C TRP A 40 0.56 14.07 -30.39
N LEU A 41 1.63 14.41 -31.12
CA LEU A 41 2.07 13.67 -32.31
C LEU A 41 2.75 12.38 -31.85
N GLY A 42 2.23 11.22 -32.25
CA GLY A 42 3.00 9.96 -32.19
C GLY A 42 2.25 8.66 -31.86
N VAL A 43 0.97 8.69 -31.50
CA VAL A 43 0.18 7.45 -31.31
C VAL A 43 -0.84 7.33 -32.44
N PRO A 44 -0.84 6.25 -33.25
CA PRO A 44 -1.90 6.01 -34.23
C PRO A 44 -3.25 5.99 -33.51
N ARG A 45 -4.20 6.81 -33.94
CA ARG A 45 -5.61 6.67 -33.51
C ARG A 45 -6.08 5.32 -34.04
N PRO A 46 -6.68 4.45 -33.20
CA PRO A 46 -7.36 3.27 -33.74
C PRO A 46 -8.48 3.76 -34.66
N ALA A 47 -8.60 3.12 -35.83
CA ALA A 47 -9.62 3.43 -36.81
C ALA A 47 -11.00 3.44 -36.15
N VAL A 48 -11.67 4.59 -36.21
CA VAL A 48 -13.08 4.72 -35.84
C VAL A 48 -13.86 4.00 -36.94
N GLY A 49 -14.41 2.82 -36.66
CA GLY A 49 -15.30 2.16 -37.63
C GLY A 49 -15.39 0.63 -37.61
N ALA A 50 -14.69 -0.09 -36.73
CA ALA A 50 -14.93 -1.53 -36.62
C ALA A 50 -16.11 -1.82 -35.67
N PRO A 51 -17.20 -2.50 -36.11
CA PRO A 51 -18.23 -2.93 -35.19
C PRO A 51 -17.60 -3.90 -34.17
N ARG A 52 -17.58 -3.49 -32.90
CA ARG A 52 -17.23 -4.39 -31.81
C ARG A 52 -18.28 -5.50 -31.80
N ARG A 53 -17.84 -6.73 -32.10
CA ARG A 53 -18.62 -7.93 -31.77
C ARG A 53 -19.05 -7.82 -30.29
N PRO A 54 -20.32 -8.08 -29.94
CA PRO A 54 -20.73 -8.13 -28.55
C PRO A 54 -20.11 -9.38 -27.92
N GLY A 55 -18.82 -9.29 -27.57
CA GLY A 55 -18.21 -10.19 -26.60
C GLY A 55 -18.91 -9.93 -25.28
N ALA A 56 -19.48 -10.98 -24.70
CA ALA A 56 -20.18 -10.93 -23.43
C ALA A 56 -19.39 -10.09 -22.43
N ILE A 57 -19.91 -8.90 -22.12
CA ILE A 57 -19.54 -8.19 -20.89
C ILE A 57 -19.96 -9.17 -19.81
N GLY A 58 -19.00 -9.92 -19.27
CA GLY A 58 -19.23 -10.82 -18.15
C GLY A 58 -20.07 -10.08 -17.13
N SER A 59 -21.26 -10.60 -16.86
CA SER A 59 -22.21 -9.97 -15.97
C SER A 59 -21.52 -9.71 -14.64
N ARG A 60 -21.28 -8.44 -14.31
CA ARG A 60 -20.86 -8.05 -12.96
C ARG A 60 -21.85 -8.71 -11.99
N PRO A 61 -21.41 -9.52 -11.02
CA PRO A 61 -22.32 -9.98 -9.99
C PRO A 61 -22.87 -8.74 -9.30
N ARG A 62 -24.14 -8.41 -9.58
CA ARG A 62 -24.83 -7.22 -9.05
C ARG A 62 -24.93 -7.22 -7.52
N GLY A 63 -24.48 -8.28 -6.86
CA GLY A 63 -24.55 -8.49 -5.42
C GLY A 63 -23.57 -7.67 -4.58
N ILE A 64 -22.37 -7.31 -5.08
CA ILE A 64 -21.36 -6.65 -4.24
C ILE A 64 -21.78 -5.25 -3.78
N LEU A 65 -22.46 -4.48 -4.64
CA LEU A 65 -22.96 -3.14 -4.25
C LEU A 65 -24.06 -3.20 -3.18
N ARG A 66 -24.67 -4.37 -2.98
CA ARG A 66 -25.66 -4.62 -1.93
C ARG A 66 -25.10 -5.45 -0.76
N ALA A 67 -23.84 -5.86 -0.83
CA ALA A 67 -23.21 -6.64 0.23
C ALA A 67 -23.01 -5.77 1.49
N PRO A 68 -23.06 -6.37 2.69
CA PRO A 68 -22.68 -5.70 3.93
C PRO A 68 -21.36 -4.96 3.79
N MET A 69 -21.27 -3.76 4.37
CA MET A 69 -20.08 -2.91 4.26
C MET A 69 -18.80 -3.61 4.73
N VAL A 70 -18.91 -4.48 5.74
CA VAL A 70 -17.78 -5.29 6.22
C VAL A 70 -17.23 -6.22 5.14
N ASP A 71 -18.07 -6.80 4.29
CA ASP A 71 -17.62 -7.68 3.21
C ASP A 71 -16.86 -6.90 2.14
N GLN A 72 -17.28 -5.67 1.85
CA GLN A 72 -16.56 -4.78 0.93
C GLN A 72 -15.21 -4.35 1.52
N ILE A 73 -15.14 -4.09 2.82
CA ILE A 73 -13.88 -3.79 3.54
C ILE A 73 -12.92 -4.99 3.48
N VAL A 74 -13.44 -6.19 3.73
CA VAL A 74 -12.68 -7.43 3.65
C VAL A 74 -12.19 -7.68 2.23
N GLU A 75 -13.02 -7.46 1.22
CA GLU A 75 -12.59 -7.64 -0.17
C GLU A 75 -11.51 -6.63 -0.55
N ALA A 76 -11.63 -5.36 -0.16
CA ALA A 76 -10.57 -4.37 -0.36
C ALA A 76 -9.24 -4.79 0.29
N TRP A 77 -9.31 -5.39 1.49
CA TRP A 77 -8.13 -5.96 2.15
C TRP A 77 -7.54 -7.15 1.38
N ARG A 78 -8.39 -8.08 0.92
CA ARG A 78 -7.99 -9.24 0.14
C ARG A 78 -7.35 -8.84 -1.18
N THR A 79 -7.93 -7.90 -1.92
CA THR A 79 -7.34 -7.34 -3.14
C THR A 79 -5.93 -6.81 -2.88
N ASN A 80 -5.76 -5.98 -1.84
CA ASN A 80 -4.44 -5.49 -1.46
C ASN A 80 -3.44 -6.62 -1.15
N HIS A 81 -3.89 -7.69 -0.47
CA HIS A 81 -3.05 -8.86 -0.21
C HIS A 81 -2.69 -9.64 -1.48
N ARG A 82 -3.64 -9.88 -2.39
CA ARG A 82 -3.40 -10.56 -3.68
C ARG A 82 -2.38 -9.82 -4.54
N ILE A 83 -2.41 -8.48 -4.55
CA ILE A 83 -1.38 -7.65 -5.21
C ILE A 83 0.01 -7.96 -4.65
N ASN A 84 0.16 -8.06 -3.33
CA ASN A 84 1.47 -8.36 -2.73
C ASN A 84 1.94 -9.77 -3.06
N LEU A 85 1.05 -10.77 -3.02
CA LEU A 85 1.41 -12.15 -3.39
C LEU A 85 1.83 -12.24 -4.86
N ARG A 86 1.08 -11.58 -5.75
CA ARG A 86 1.40 -11.50 -7.18
C ARG A 86 2.81 -10.95 -7.42
N LEU A 87 3.21 -9.92 -6.68
CA LEU A 87 4.57 -9.40 -6.75
C LEU A 87 5.58 -10.40 -6.23
N ILE A 88 5.35 -10.98 -5.04
CA ILE A 88 6.23 -12.00 -4.48
C ILE A 88 6.40 -13.15 -5.48
N GLU A 89 5.38 -13.62 -6.15
CA GLU A 89 5.52 -14.73 -7.12
C GLU A 89 6.35 -14.38 -8.36
N ARG A 90 6.43 -13.10 -8.72
CA ARG A 90 7.02 -12.64 -9.99
C ARG A 90 8.40 -12.01 -9.85
N ILE A 91 8.84 -11.71 -8.63
CA ILE A 91 10.18 -11.16 -8.38
C ILE A 91 11.20 -12.31 -8.33
N SER A 92 12.27 -12.22 -9.12
CA SER A 92 13.37 -13.21 -9.13
C SER A 92 14.06 -13.33 -7.76
N ASP A 93 14.76 -14.43 -7.49
CA ASP A 93 15.48 -14.60 -6.22
C ASP A 93 16.55 -13.53 -5.99
N ALA A 94 17.27 -13.13 -7.05
CA ALA A 94 18.21 -12.01 -6.99
C ALA A 94 17.51 -10.68 -6.67
N GLY A 95 16.36 -10.41 -7.30
CA GLY A 95 15.54 -9.24 -7.01
C GLY A 95 15.00 -9.23 -5.58
N MET A 96 14.66 -10.38 -5.01
CA MET A 96 14.23 -10.47 -3.60
C MET A 96 15.34 -10.06 -2.62
N ARG A 97 16.61 -10.27 -2.98
CA ARG A 97 17.76 -9.95 -2.10
C ARG A 97 18.37 -8.57 -2.37
N CYS A 98 17.97 -7.89 -3.43
CA CYS A 98 18.55 -6.59 -3.79
C CYS A 98 18.07 -5.44 -2.89
N THR A 99 18.92 -4.43 -2.74
CA THR A 99 18.67 -3.25 -1.88
C THR A 99 19.32 -2.01 -2.49
N LEU A 100 18.67 -0.86 -2.30
CA LEU A 100 19.29 0.45 -2.57
C LEU A 100 20.01 1.02 -1.35
N SER A 101 19.86 0.38 -0.18
CA SER A 101 20.48 0.89 1.03
C SER A 101 21.93 0.48 1.11
N THR A 102 22.81 1.47 1.22
CA THR A 102 24.23 1.32 1.57
C THR A 102 24.47 1.37 3.09
N ARG A 103 23.42 1.55 3.90
CA ARG A 103 23.48 1.79 5.35
C ARG A 103 22.57 0.85 6.16
N GLY A 104 22.38 -0.39 5.70
CA GLY A 104 21.67 -1.43 6.46
C GLY A 104 20.13 -1.39 6.40
N GLY A 105 19.54 -0.60 5.49
CA GLY A 105 18.10 -0.63 5.20
C GLY A 105 17.62 -1.98 4.66
N ARG A 106 16.30 -2.17 4.64
CA ARG A 106 15.67 -3.44 4.22
C ARG A 106 15.81 -3.64 2.71
N ASN A 107 16.31 -4.81 2.31
CA ASN A 107 16.16 -5.31 0.95
C ASN A 107 14.70 -5.74 0.67
N VAL A 108 14.40 -6.15 -0.56
CA VAL A 108 13.03 -6.45 -1.00
C VAL A 108 12.35 -7.51 -0.11
N VAL A 109 13.00 -8.63 0.18
CA VAL A 109 12.43 -9.69 1.04
C VAL A 109 12.15 -9.18 2.45
N ARG A 110 13.06 -8.39 3.04
CA ARG A 110 12.87 -7.80 4.37
C ARG A 110 11.77 -6.75 4.38
N GLN A 111 11.48 -6.08 3.26
CA GLN A 111 10.32 -5.19 3.17
C GLN A 111 8.99 -5.97 3.22
N PHE A 112 8.87 -7.09 2.52
CA PHE A 112 7.66 -7.93 2.65
C PHE A 112 7.53 -8.56 4.04
N ALA A 113 8.63 -9.04 4.63
CA ALA A 113 8.65 -9.52 6.01
C ALA A 113 8.21 -8.42 6.99
N HIS A 114 8.60 -7.17 6.74
CA HIS A 114 8.14 -6.02 7.51
C HIS A 114 6.63 -5.79 7.40
N LEU A 115 6.04 -5.93 6.19
CA LEU A 115 4.58 -5.84 6.03
C LEU A 115 3.85 -6.86 6.90
N HIS A 116 4.30 -8.11 6.86
CA HIS A 116 3.78 -9.18 7.71
C HIS A 116 3.92 -8.84 9.21
N ASN A 117 5.10 -8.45 9.66
CA ASN A 117 5.34 -8.11 11.06
C ASN A 117 4.48 -6.93 11.54
N VAL A 118 4.22 -5.93 10.68
CA VAL A 118 3.32 -4.81 11.01
C VAL A 118 1.88 -5.29 11.19
N ARG A 119 1.39 -6.21 10.35
CA ARG A 119 0.07 -6.85 10.56
C ARG A 119 -0.01 -7.54 11.92
N VAL A 120 0.99 -8.36 12.24
CA VAL A 120 1.07 -9.08 13.53
C VAL A 120 1.19 -8.12 14.72
N TRP A 121 1.93 -7.02 14.58
CA TRP A 121 2.02 -5.97 15.60
C TRP A 121 0.65 -5.34 15.87
N HIS A 122 -0.11 -5.01 14.82
CA HIS A 122 -1.46 -4.49 14.95
C HIS A 122 -2.38 -5.49 15.65
N LEU A 123 -2.36 -6.77 15.24
CA LEU A 123 -3.12 -7.84 15.89
C LEU A 123 -2.78 -7.94 17.38
N ASN A 124 -1.50 -7.90 17.77
CA ASN A 124 -1.09 -7.95 19.17
C ASN A 124 -1.66 -6.80 20.02
N ARG A 125 -1.84 -5.62 19.42
CA ARG A 125 -2.38 -4.44 20.15
C ARG A 125 -3.90 -4.39 20.17
N ARG A 126 -4.55 -5.03 19.21
CA ARG A 126 -5.95 -4.78 18.85
C ARG A 126 -6.84 -6.02 18.93
N ALA A 127 -6.29 -7.21 18.80
CA ALA A 127 -6.97 -8.49 18.90
C ALA A 127 -5.96 -9.58 19.30
N LYS A 128 -5.55 -9.58 20.58
CA LYS A 128 -4.47 -10.48 21.09
C LYS A 128 -4.73 -11.95 20.80
N SER A 129 -5.99 -12.39 20.87
CA SER A 129 -6.39 -13.76 20.53
C SER A 129 -6.00 -14.13 19.11
N LEU A 130 -6.23 -13.23 18.14
CA LEU A 130 -5.87 -13.42 16.74
C LEU A 130 -4.36 -13.33 16.49
N ALA A 131 -3.58 -12.70 17.38
CA ALA A 131 -2.13 -12.66 17.26
C ALA A 131 -1.45 -13.94 17.76
N LYS A 132 -2.14 -14.75 18.58
CA LYS A 132 -1.57 -15.95 19.19
C LYS A 132 -1.13 -16.94 18.10
N GLY A 133 0.13 -17.39 18.22
CA GLY A 133 0.75 -18.33 17.30
C GLY A 133 1.09 -17.78 15.92
N ALA A 134 0.88 -16.48 15.66
CA ALA A 134 1.35 -15.85 14.44
C ALA A 134 2.88 -15.83 14.44
N ARG A 135 3.50 -16.32 13.35
CA ARG A 135 4.93 -16.19 13.13
C ARG A 135 5.32 -14.71 13.07
N THR A 136 6.55 -14.40 13.41
CA THR A 136 7.20 -13.13 13.08
C THR A 136 8.60 -13.41 12.56
N PHE A 137 9.20 -12.44 11.88
CA PHE A 137 10.58 -12.49 11.41
C PHE A 137 11.43 -11.50 12.21
N ALA A 138 12.65 -11.89 12.59
CA ALA A 138 13.60 -10.96 13.20
C ALA A 138 14.06 -9.89 12.19
N THR A 139 14.69 -8.82 12.67
CA THR A 139 15.03 -7.61 11.87
C THR A 139 15.85 -7.91 10.61
N TYR A 140 16.70 -8.93 10.66
CA TYR A 140 17.61 -9.32 9.57
C TYR A 140 17.24 -10.66 8.92
N ASP A 141 16.11 -11.25 9.28
CA ASP A 141 15.65 -12.49 8.65
C ASP A 141 15.29 -12.25 7.19
N GLU A 142 15.77 -13.15 6.34
CA GLU A 142 15.45 -13.21 4.91
C GLU A 142 14.74 -14.53 4.61
N PRO A 143 13.45 -14.66 4.97
CA PRO A 143 12.71 -15.89 4.75
C PRO A 143 12.70 -16.27 3.27
N ASP A 144 12.76 -17.56 2.99
CA ASP A 144 12.50 -18.04 1.64
C ASP A 144 11.08 -17.67 1.19
N ARG A 145 10.85 -17.76 -0.12
CA ARG A 145 9.59 -17.36 -0.74
C ARG A 145 8.39 -18.11 -0.17
N ARG A 146 8.53 -19.41 0.11
CA ARG A 146 7.45 -20.26 0.64
C ARG A 146 7.10 -19.83 2.06
N ALA A 147 8.09 -19.63 2.92
CA ALA A 147 7.91 -19.16 4.29
C ALA A 147 7.29 -17.76 4.33
N LEU A 148 7.73 -16.86 3.45
CA LEU A 148 7.19 -15.51 3.34
C LEU A 148 5.72 -15.51 2.89
N VAL A 149 5.39 -16.24 1.82
CA VAL A 149 4.01 -16.37 1.32
C VAL A 149 3.10 -16.95 2.40
N ALA A 150 3.52 -18.04 3.06
CA ALA A 150 2.75 -18.65 4.13
C ALA A 150 2.46 -17.67 5.28
N ALA A 151 3.47 -16.93 5.74
CA ALA A 151 3.32 -15.93 6.79
C ALA A 151 2.42 -14.75 6.36
N MET A 152 2.59 -14.25 5.12
CA MET A 152 1.75 -13.18 4.58
C MET A 152 0.29 -13.60 4.46
N SER A 153 0.01 -14.80 3.95
CA SER A 153 -1.34 -15.34 3.86
C SER A 153 -1.98 -15.58 5.23
N ASP A 154 -1.22 -16.08 6.19
CA ASP A 154 -1.72 -16.25 7.55
C ASP A 154 -2.09 -14.92 8.22
N SER A 155 -1.18 -13.95 8.19
CA SER A 155 -1.46 -12.61 8.72
C SER A 155 -2.57 -11.88 7.95
N ALA A 156 -2.77 -12.15 6.66
CA ALA A 156 -3.87 -11.59 5.89
C ALA A 156 -5.22 -12.10 6.40
N ARG A 157 -5.36 -13.43 6.58
CA ARG A 157 -6.59 -14.04 7.13
C ARG A 157 -6.90 -13.50 8.52
N ARG A 158 -5.91 -13.41 9.41
CA ARG A 158 -6.10 -12.87 10.77
C ARG A 158 -6.52 -11.40 10.78
N VAL A 159 -6.04 -10.58 9.83
CA VAL A 159 -6.49 -9.19 9.70
C VAL A 159 -7.91 -9.10 9.11
N GLU A 160 -8.29 -10.03 8.24
CA GLU A 160 -9.69 -10.16 7.84
C GLU A 160 -10.58 -10.50 9.04
N ASP A 161 -10.20 -11.49 9.85
CA ASP A 161 -10.94 -11.86 11.07
C ASP A 161 -11.05 -10.68 12.04
N LEU A 162 -9.97 -9.89 12.18
CA LEU A 162 -9.97 -8.65 12.94
C LEU A 162 -11.06 -7.70 12.44
N PHE A 163 -11.20 -7.49 11.13
CA PHE A 163 -12.21 -6.59 10.58
C PHE A 163 -13.64 -7.11 10.79
N ARG A 164 -13.87 -8.41 10.62
CA ARG A 164 -15.17 -9.04 10.86
C ARG A 164 -15.59 -8.90 12.33
N LEU A 165 -14.74 -9.38 13.23
CA LEU A 165 -15.00 -9.31 14.68
C LEU A 165 -15.12 -7.87 15.19
N ALA A 166 -14.31 -6.95 14.66
CA ALA A 166 -14.43 -5.53 15.01
C ALA A 166 -15.76 -4.92 14.55
N SER A 167 -16.29 -5.35 13.40
CA SER A 167 -17.58 -4.88 12.90
C SER A 167 -18.76 -5.36 13.74
N GLU A 168 -18.61 -6.51 14.39
CA GLU A 168 -19.59 -7.12 15.29
C GLU A 168 -19.47 -6.60 16.73
N GLY A 169 -18.47 -5.77 17.04
CA GLY A 169 -18.22 -5.30 18.40
C GLY A 169 -17.70 -6.39 19.35
N ALA A 170 -17.01 -7.41 18.81
CA ALA A 170 -16.54 -8.55 19.59
C ALA A 170 -15.63 -8.12 20.77
N PRO A 171 -15.77 -8.76 21.95
CA PRO A 171 -15.01 -8.41 23.13
C PRO A 171 -13.51 -8.64 22.91
N GLY A 172 -12.69 -7.71 23.40
CA GLY A 172 -11.22 -7.78 23.27
C GLY A 172 -10.68 -7.44 21.88
N VAL A 173 -11.56 -7.13 20.91
CA VAL A 173 -11.21 -6.66 19.57
C VAL A 173 -11.43 -5.16 19.46
N ARG A 174 -10.47 -4.42 18.89
CA ARG A 174 -10.52 -2.96 18.76
C ARG A 174 -10.00 -2.50 17.41
N THR A 175 -10.59 -1.45 16.86
CA THR A 175 -10.01 -0.73 15.72
C THR A 175 -9.06 0.38 16.19
N ILE A 176 -8.59 1.23 15.26
CA ILE A 176 -8.06 2.54 15.62
C ILE A 176 -9.19 3.48 16.05
N LYS A 177 -8.88 4.53 16.81
CA LYS A 177 -9.88 5.47 17.36
C LYS A 177 -10.81 6.09 16.30
N ARG A 178 -10.38 6.12 15.03
CA ARG A 178 -11.13 6.69 13.90
C ARG A 178 -12.06 5.69 13.21
N GLY A 179 -12.15 4.45 13.68
CA GLY A 179 -13.06 3.43 13.14
C GLY A 179 -12.43 2.48 12.12
N LEU A 180 -13.28 1.63 11.52
CA LEU A 180 -12.88 0.48 10.68
C LEU A 180 -12.30 0.92 9.33
N ILE A 181 -12.97 1.84 8.62
CA ILE A 181 -12.55 2.29 7.29
C ILE A 181 -11.18 3.00 7.34
N PRO A 182 -10.93 3.96 8.26
CA PRO A 182 -9.60 4.54 8.40
C PRO A 182 -8.54 3.51 8.79
N TYR A 183 -8.93 2.42 9.46
CA TYR A 183 -8.01 1.35 9.78
C TYR A 183 -7.59 0.55 8.54
N LEU A 184 -8.54 0.17 7.70
CA LEU A 184 -8.26 -0.43 6.40
C LEU A 184 -7.36 0.48 5.56
N ALA A 185 -7.69 1.78 5.51
CA ALA A 185 -6.91 2.77 4.75
C ALA A 185 -5.45 2.83 5.23
N TYR A 186 -5.19 2.74 6.54
CA TYR A 186 -3.83 2.65 7.07
C TYR A 186 -3.07 1.45 6.51
N PHE A 187 -3.67 0.25 6.52
CA PHE A 187 -3.02 -0.95 6.00
C PHE A 187 -2.71 -0.83 4.52
N ILE A 188 -3.68 -0.39 3.71
CA ILE A 188 -3.50 -0.21 2.26
C ILE A 188 -2.41 0.84 1.98
N ALA A 189 -2.42 1.97 2.69
CA ALA A 189 -1.44 3.04 2.50
C ALA A 189 -0.02 2.59 2.87
N HIS A 190 0.13 1.93 4.03
CA HIS A 190 1.40 1.39 4.49
C HIS A 190 1.99 0.37 3.52
N GLU A 191 1.17 -0.59 3.07
CA GLU A 191 1.64 -1.63 2.14
C GLU A 191 1.91 -1.07 0.73
N SER A 192 1.12 -0.10 0.28
CA SER A 192 1.35 0.58 -1.00
C SER A 192 2.63 1.42 -0.99
N HIS A 193 2.95 2.07 0.13
CA HIS A 193 4.22 2.79 0.32
C HIS A 193 5.42 1.85 0.12
N HIS A 194 5.42 0.70 0.79
CA HIS A 194 6.49 -0.29 0.62
C HIS A 194 6.48 -0.94 -0.76
N ARG A 195 5.31 -1.17 -1.37
CA ARG A 195 5.21 -1.68 -2.75
C ARG A 195 5.90 -0.75 -3.73
N GLY A 196 5.67 0.56 -3.63
CA GLY A 196 6.36 1.55 -4.44
C GLY A 196 7.88 1.50 -4.24
N ASN A 197 8.33 1.41 -2.98
CA ASN A 197 9.75 1.30 -2.66
C ASN A 197 10.38 0.00 -3.21
N ILE A 198 9.67 -1.13 -3.14
CA ILE A 198 10.10 -2.42 -3.70
C ILE A 198 10.26 -2.31 -5.22
N LEU A 199 9.25 -1.79 -5.94
CA LEU A 199 9.30 -1.63 -7.39
C LEU A 199 10.43 -0.70 -7.84
N LEU A 200 10.65 0.39 -7.10
CA LEU A 200 11.77 1.30 -7.37
C LEU A 200 13.13 0.60 -7.12
N THR A 201 13.27 -0.11 -6.01
CA THR A 201 14.47 -0.88 -5.66
C THR A 201 14.81 -1.88 -6.76
N LEU A 202 13.82 -2.67 -7.19
CA LEU A 202 13.97 -3.64 -8.26
C LEU A 202 14.43 -2.99 -9.57
N LYS A 203 13.80 -1.88 -9.97
CA LYS A 203 14.19 -1.15 -11.18
C LYS A 203 15.63 -0.65 -11.11
N GLN A 204 16.02 -0.04 -10.00
CA GLN A 204 17.35 0.55 -9.81
C GLN A 204 18.46 -0.50 -9.66
N CYS A 205 18.14 -1.69 -9.14
CA CYS A 205 19.07 -2.81 -9.07
C CYS A 205 19.15 -3.64 -10.37
N GLY A 206 18.49 -3.23 -11.46
CA GLY A 206 18.51 -3.99 -12.72
C GLY A 206 17.67 -5.29 -12.70
N HIS A 207 16.73 -5.41 -11.75
CA HIS A 207 15.80 -6.53 -11.64
C HIS A 207 14.33 -6.11 -11.78
N PRO A 208 13.94 -5.35 -12.83
CA PRO A 208 12.55 -4.93 -12.98
C PRO A 208 11.62 -6.13 -13.14
N VAL A 209 10.42 -6.04 -12.57
CA VAL A 209 9.34 -6.97 -12.93
C VAL A 209 8.90 -6.75 -14.38
N ASP A 210 8.38 -7.79 -15.02
CA ASP A 210 7.87 -7.70 -16.39
C ASP A 210 6.68 -6.73 -16.50
N SER A 211 6.40 -6.27 -17.72
CA SER A 211 5.32 -5.30 -17.98
C SER A 211 3.96 -5.84 -17.56
N THR A 212 3.67 -7.12 -17.82
CA THR A 212 2.40 -7.75 -17.43
C THR A 212 2.22 -7.71 -15.92
N THR A 213 3.24 -8.07 -15.13
CA THR A 213 3.20 -7.94 -13.66
C THR A 213 3.00 -6.48 -13.22
N ARG A 214 3.71 -5.53 -13.82
CA ARG A 214 3.62 -4.10 -13.48
C ARG A 214 2.22 -3.50 -13.73
N TYR A 215 1.50 -3.96 -14.77
CA TYR A 215 0.13 -3.51 -15.01
C TYR A 215 -0.89 -4.31 -14.20
N ALA A 216 -0.64 -5.59 -13.93
CA ALA A 216 -1.57 -6.45 -13.19
C ALA A 216 -1.85 -5.96 -11.75
N ILE A 217 -0.92 -5.25 -11.10
CA ILE A 217 -1.15 -4.68 -9.76
C ILE A 217 -2.20 -3.55 -9.74
N TRP A 218 -2.61 -3.06 -10.92
CA TRP A 218 -3.64 -2.03 -11.11
C TRP A 218 -4.94 -2.59 -11.72
N ASP A 219 -4.93 -3.83 -12.19
CA ASP A 219 -6.10 -4.48 -12.81
C ASP A 219 -6.93 -5.22 -11.76
N TRP A 220 -7.55 -4.46 -10.85
CA TRP A 220 -8.23 -5.00 -9.67
C TRP A 220 -9.49 -5.81 -9.98
N ASP A 221 -10.09 -5.60 -11.15
CA ASP A 221 -11.22 -6.41 -11.63
C ASP A 221 -10.78 -7.85 -12.00
N ARG A 222 -9.47 -8.11 -12.10
CA ARG A 222 -8.90 -9.41 -12.53
C ARG A 222 -7.90 -10.00 -11.54
N ILE A 223 -7.86 -9.53 -10.29
CA ILE A 223 -6.87 -9.93 -9.28
C ILE A 223 -7.40 -10.73 -8.10
#